data_AF-A0A3P3U8L1-F1
#
_entry.id   AF-A0A3P3U8L1-F1
#
_cell.length_a   1.000
_cell.length_b   1.000
_cell.length_c   1.000
_cell.angle_alpha   90.00
_cell.angle_beta   90.00
_cell.angle_gamma   90.00
#
_symmetry.space_group_name_H-M   'P 1'
#
loop_
_entity.id
_entity.type
_entity.pdbx_description
1 polymer ?
#
loop_
_entity_poly.entity_id
_entity_poly.type
_entity_poly.pdbx_seq_one_letter_code
_entity_poly.pdbx_strand_id
1 'polypeptide(L)'
;MYEDNSLLICTSLGTPLFPRNLNRSFYRIIEKVNTDIEQRRANGEQIEPLKKIRFHDLRHTHVVMLLKMRENSKRIAERMGWSSIKMLDRYSHITPHMQQETADAFGEMFFSAPDACFGGLFECE
;
A
#
# COMPACT_ATOMS: atom_id res chain seq x y z
N MET A 1 8.46 -4.18 -39.65
CA MET A 1 8.52 -2.71 -39.71
C MET A 1 7.93 -2.19 -38.40
N TYR A 2 8.54 -1.19 -37.77
CA TYR A 2 8.01 -0.57 -36.54
C TYR A 2 7.02 0.53 -36.92
N GLU A 3 5.89 0.63 -36.22
CA GLU A 3 4.86 1.65 -36.42
C GLU A 3 4.88 2.65 -35.26
N ASP A 4 5.26 3.90 -35.53
CA ASP A 4 5.22 4.94 -34.51
C ASP A 4 3.80 5.48 -34.32
N ASN A 5 3.14 5.02 -33.25
CA ASN A 5 1.81 5.46 -32.84
C ASN A 5 1.85 6.50 -31.71
N SER A 6 3.00 7.12 -31.42
CA SER A 6 3.18 8.04 -30.28
C SER A 6 2.75 7.44 -28.93
N LEU A 7 2.88 6.12 -28.77
CA LEU A 7 2.53 5.39 -27.55
C LEU A 7 3.75 5.30 -26.61
N LEU A 8 3.57 5.70 -25.35
CA LEU A 8 4.61 5.53 -24.32
C LEU A 8 4.83 4.06 -23.94
N ILE A 9 3.78 3.24 -24.00
CA ILE A 9 3.84 1.80 -23.70
C ILE A 9 3.33 1.05 -24.92
N CYS A 10 4.26 0.56 -25.73
CA CYS A 10 4.00 -0.21 -26.93
C CYS A 10 4.79 -1.54 -26.94
N THR A 11 4.42 -2.43 -27.85
CA THR A 11 5.22 -3.62 -28.16
C THR A 11 6.45 -3.23 -28.98
N SER A 12 7.38 -4.18 -29.22
CA SER A 12 8.55 -3.96 -30.08
C SER A 12 8.22 -3.60 -31.53
N LEU A 13 6.96 -3.74 -31.95
CA LEU A 13 6.47 -3.35 -33.28
C LEU A 13 5.76 -1.99 -33.28
N GLY A 14 5.59 -1.36 -32.10
CA GLY A 14 4.91 -0.07 -31.96
C GLY A 14 3.38 -0.17 -31.80
N THR A 15 2.84 -1.38 -31.74
CA THR A 15 1.42 -1.63 -31.48
C THR A 15 1.07 -1.49 -29.99
N PRO A 16 -0.20 -1.19 -29.63
CA PRO A 16 -0.60 -1.04 -28.24
C PRO A 16 -0.47 -2.35 -27.44
N LEU A 17 -0.10 -2.24 -26.16
CA LEU A 17 -0.02 -3.38 -25.27
C LEU A 17 -1.42 -3.84 -24.83
N PHE A 18 -1.82 -5.03 -25.27
CA PHE A 18 -3.10 -5.63 -24.87
C PHE A 18 -3.08 -6.13 -23.41
N PRO A 19 -4.19 -5.98 -22.64
CA PRO A 19 -4.27 -6.45 -21.25
C PRO A 19 -3.96 -7.94 -21.06
N ARG A 20 -4.31 -8.77 -22.05
CA ARG A 20 -4.00 -10.20 -22.03
C ARG A 20 -2.49 -10.47 -22.03
N ASN A 21 -1.73 -9.70 -22.80
CA ASN A 21 -0.27 -9.82 -22.88
C ASN A 21 0.38 -9.33 -21.59
N LEU A 22 -0.12 -8.22 -21.03
CA LEU A 22 0.31 -7.71 -19.74
C LEU A 22 0.11 -8.76 -18.63
N ASN A 23 -1.10 -9.34 -18.52
CA ASN A 23 -1.40 -10.36 -17.52
C ASN A 23 -0.51 -11.60 -17.69
N ARG A 24 -0.28 -12.05 -18.93
CA ARG A 24 0.63 -13.18 -19.21
C ARG A 24 2.05 -12.89 -18.71
N SER A 25 2.59 -11.72 -19.02
CA SER A 25 3.91 -11.31 -18.55
C SER A 25 3.96 -11.19 -17.03
N PHE A 26 2.92 -10.65 -16.40
CA PHE A 26 2.80 -10.54 -14.95
C PHE A 26 2.84 -11.90 -14.25
N TYR A 27 2.05 -12.88 -14.71
CA TYR A 27 2.07 -14.22 -14.13
C TYR A 27 3.42 -14.92 -14.29
N ARG A 28 4.10 -14.73 -15.44
CA ARG A 28 5.46 -15.24 -15.63
C ARG A 28 6.47 -14.64 -14.64
N ILE A 29 6.30 -13.37 -14.25
CA ILE A 29 7.15 -12.74 -13.24
C ILE A 29 6.89 -13.38 -11.87
N ILE A 30 5.62 -13.59 -11.49
CA ILE A 30 5.26 -14.26 -10.23
C ILE A 30 5.86 -15.67 -10.17
N GLU A 31 5.76 -16.44 -11.25
CA GLU A 31 6.35 -17.78 -11.35
C GLU A 31 7.86 -17.75 -11.12
N LYS A 32 8.59 -16.85 -11.80
CA LYS A 32 10.04 -16.69 -11.63
C LYS A 32 10.42 -16.31 -10.20
N VAL A 33 9.68 -15.39 -9.59
CA VAL A 33 9.93 -14.97 -8.20
C VAL A 33 9.70 -16.14 -7.24
N ASN A 34 8.67 -16.96 -7.47
CA ASN A 34 8.43 -18.14 -6.64
C ASN A 34 9.55 -19.19 -6.78
N THR A 35 10.06 -19.41 -8.00
CA THR A 35 11.23 -20.30 -8.19
C THR A 35 12.48 -19.76 -7.48
N ASP A 36 12.71 -18.45 -7.51
CA ASP A 36 13.82 -17.81 -6.75
C ASP A 36 13.62 -17.97 -5.24
N ILE A 37 12.40 -17.78 -4.73
CA ILE A 37 12.06 -17.99 -3.31
C ILE A 37 12.32 -19.45 -2.90
N GLU A 38 11.97 -20.43 -3.74
CA GLU A 38 12.24 -21.85 -3.48
C GLU A 38 13.75 -22.14 -3.39
N GLN A 39 14.57 -21.51 -4.24
CA GLN A 39 16.03 -21.62 -4.16
C GLN A 39 16.58 -21.00 -2.87
N ARG A 40 16.07 -19.83 -2.48
CA ARG A 40 16.48 -19.15 -1.24
C ARG A 40 16.09 -19.93 0.01
N ARG A 41 14.94 -20.62 -0.01
CA ARG A 41 14.53 -21.56 1.02
C ARG A 41 15.51 -22.72 1.18
N ALA A 42 16.04 -23.27 0.08
CA ALA A 42 17.05 -24.31 0.14
C ALA A 42 18.35 -23.84 0.81
N ASN A 43 18.64 -22.52 0.75
CA ASN A 43 19.78 -21.90 1.42
C ASN A 43 19.52 -21.53 2.90
N GLY A 44 18.34 -21.89 3.45
CA GLY A 44 17.99 -21.69 4.86
C GLY A 44 17.19 -20.41 5.16
N GLU A 45 16.78 -19.63 4.15
CA GLU A 45 15.95 -18.44 4.37
C GLU A 45 14.47 -18.81 4.53
N GLN A 46 13.83 -18.28 5.58
CA GLN A 46 12.39 -18.47 5.84
C GLN A 46 11.56 -17.40 5.11
N ILE A 47 11.31 -17.61 3.82
CA ILE A 47 10.51 -16.70 2.98
C ILE A 47 9.33 -17.45 2.40
N GLU A 48 8.10 -16.94 2.53
CA GLU A 48 6.91 -17.59 1.96
C GLU A 48 6.73 -17.30 0.46
N PRO A 49 6.30 -18.28 -0.36
CA PRO A 49 6.03 -18.06 -1.77
C PRO A 49 4.80 -17.18 -1.95
N LEU A 50 4.79 -16.44 -3.06
CA LEU A 50 3.69 -15.56 -3.39
C LEU A 50 2.49 -16.37 -3.86
N LYS A 51 1.33 -16.07 -3.28
CA LYS A 51 0.04 -16.54 -3.78
C LYS A 51 -0.23 -15.94 -5.17
N LYS A 52 -1.06 -16.63 -5.95
CA LYS A 52 -1.50 -16.11 -7.25
C LYS A 52 -2.37 -14.87 -7.07
N ILE A 53 -1.79 -13.69 -7.34
CA ILE A 53 -2.47 -12.39 -7.31
C ILE A 53 -2.78 -11.91 -8.73
N ARG A 54 -3.77 -11.03 -8.88
CA ARG A 54 -4.12 -10.40 -10.16
C ARG A 54 -3.37 -9.08 -10.32
N PHE A 55 -3.17 -8.64 -11.56
CA PHE A 55 -2.54 -7.35 -11.82
C PHE A 55 -3.31 -6.16 -11.21
N HIS A 56 -4.65 -6.23 -11.21
CA HIS A 56 -5.48 -5.19 -10.60
C HIS A 56 -5.30 -5.09 -9.07
N ASP A 57 -4.83 -6.16 -8.42
CA ASP A 57 -4.63 -6.14 -6.98
C ASP A 57 -3.50 -5.17 -6.59
N LEU A 58 -2.57 -4.86 -7.50
CA LEU A 58 -1.57 -3.79 -7.31
C LEU A 58 -2.22 -2.42 -7.09
N ARG A 59 -3.34 -2.14 -7.79
CA ARG A 59 -4.10 -0.90 -7.59
C ARG A 59 -4.75 -0.89 -6.21
N HIS A 60 -5.26 -2.03 -5.75
CA HIS A 60 -5.79 -2.16 -4.39
C HIS A 60 -4.69 -1.91 -3.36
N THR A 61 -3.50 -2.52 -3.53
CA THR A 61 -2.34 -2.29 -2.65
C THR A 61 -1.94 -0.81 -2.60
N HIS A 62 -1.94 -0.12 -3.74
CA HIS A 62 -1.61 1.29 -3.79
C HIS A 62 -2.58 2.14 -2.95
N VAL A 63 -3.88 1.88 -3.02
CA VAL A 63 -4.87 2.57 -2.18
C VAL A 63 -4.64 2.28 -0.70
N VAL A 64 -4.40 1.02 -0.34
CA VAL A 64 -4.13 0.63 1.05
C VAL A 64 -2.88 1.33 1.59
N MET A 65 -1.82 1.45 0.77
CA MET A 65 -0.61 2.16 1.15
C MET A 65 -0.86 3.65 1.40
N LEU A 66 -1.66 4.32 0.56
CA LEU A 66 -2.04 5.72 0.77
C LEU A 66 -2.88 5.92 2.03
N LEU A 67 -3.80 4.99 2.31
CA LEU A 67 -4.58 5.00 3.55
C LEU A 67 -3.69 4.86 4.78
N LYS A 68 -2.72 3.93 4.76
CA LYS A 68 -1.74 3.76 5.85
C LYS A 68 -0.87 5.01 6.06
N MET A 69 -0.57 5.75 5.00
CA MET A 69 0.15 7.02 5.08
C MET A 69 -0.71 8.20 5.60
N ARG A 70 -1.95 7.94 6.04
CA ARG A 70 -2.91 8.95 6.52
C ARG A 70 -3.21 10.06 5.50
N GLU A 71 -3.14 9.73 4.21
CA GLU A 71 -3.44 10.67 3.13
C GLU A 71 -4.94 11.00 3.10
N ASN A 72 -5.28 12.21 2.64
CA ASN A 72 -6.67 12.64 2.63
C ASN A 72 -7.51 11.83 1.60
N SER A 73 -8.67 11.32 2.03
CA SER A 73 -9.59 10.53 1.20
C SER A 73 -9.94 11.17 -0.14
N LYS A 74 -10.05 12.51 -0.21
CA LYS A 74 -10.31 13.24 -1.45
C LYS A 74 -9.11 13.18 -2.40
N ARG A 75 -7.89 13.38 -1.89
CA ARG A 75 -6.64 13.28 -2.67
C ARG A 75 -6.43 11.86 -3.19
N ILE A 76 -6.77 10.84 -2.39
CA ILE A 76 -6.75 9.44 -2.82
C ILE A 76 -7.74 9.23 -3.97
N ALA A 77 -8.98 9.71 -3.85
CA ALA A 77 -10.00 9.57 -4.90
C ALA A 77 -9.59 10.26 -6.21
N GLU A 78 -9.04 11.48 -6.13
CA GLU A 78 -8.51 12.22 -7.29
C GLU A 78 -7.35 11.47 -7.96
N ARG A 79 -6.38 10.98 -7.19
CA ARG A 79 -5.25 10.20 -7.71
C ARG A 79 -5.70 8.89 -8.36
N MET A 80 -6.76 8.29 -7.85
CA MET A 80 -7.36 7.10 -8.44
C MET A 80 -8.23 7.44 -9.65
N GLY A 81 -8.64 8.69 -9.86
CA GLY A 81 -9.62 9.05 -10.89
C GLY A 81 -11.01 8.48 -10.60
N TRP A 82 -11.38 8.35 -9.33
CA TRP A 82 -12.73 7.91 -8.95
C TRP A 82 -13.71 9.07 -9.01
N SER A 83 -14.91 8.81 -9.55
CA SER A 83 -16.00 9.79 -9.59
C SER A 83 -16.66 10.03 -8.23
N SER A 84 -16.47 9.11 -7.27
CA SER A 84 -17.06 9.19 -5.94
C SER A 84 -16.12 8.67 -4.86
N ILE A 85 -16.06 9.40 -3.75
CA ILE A 85 -15.27 9.03 -2.56
C ILE A 85 -15.80 7.74 -1.91
N LYS A 86 -17.07 7.37 -2.16
CA LYS A 86 -17.68 6.11 -1.67
C LYS A 86 -16.94 4.85 -2.13
N MET A 87 -16.13 4.94 -3.20
CA MET A 87 -15.28 3.83 -3.64
C MET A 87 -14.25 3.42 -2.57
N LEU A 88 -13.91 4.32 -1.64
CA LEU A 88 -13.03 4.07 -0.51
C LEU A 88 -13.66 3.12 0.54
N ASP A 89 -14.99 3.01 0.58
CA ASP A 89 -15.71 2.18 1.55
C ASP A 89 -15.34 0.70 1.44
N ARG A 90 -14.83 0.27 0.27
CA ARG A 90 -14.28 -1.07 0.04
C ARG A 90 -13.09 -1.41 0.96
N TYR A 91 -12.39 -0.39 1.46
CA TYR A 91 -11.23 -0.53 2.34
C TYR A 91 -11.55 -0.15 3.79
N SER A 92 -12.83 0.01 4.12
CA SER A 92 -13.29 0.38 5.47
C SER A 92 -12.79 -0.57 6.56
N HIS A 93 -12.59 -1.85 6.26
CA HIS A 93 -12.03 -2.84 7.20
C HIS A 93 -10.61 -2.50 7.71
N ILE A 94 -9.90 -1.58 7.07
CA ILE A 94 -8.55 -1.13 7.46
C ILE A 94 -8.63 0.05 8.44
N THR A 95 -9.74 0.77 8.47
CA THR A 95 -9.94 1.97 9.31
C THR A 95 -9.94 1.73 10.82
N PRO A 96 -10.40 0.58 11.39
CA PRO A 96 -10.36 0.37 12.84
C PRO A 96 -8.94 0.41 13.42
N HIS A 97 -7.96 -0.14 12.69
CA HIS A 97 -6.55 -0.10 13.10
C HIS A 97 -6.01 1.34 13.15
N MET A 98 -6.41 2.17 12.18
CA MET A 98 -6.00 3.57 12.11
C MET A 98 -6.60 4.41 13.24
N GLN A 99 -7.83 4.10 13.66
CA GLN A 99 -8.47 4.78 14.79
C GLN A 99 -7.76 4.47 16.11
N GLN A 100 -7.35 3.22 16.31
CA GLN A 100 -6.59 2.81 17.49
C GLN A 100 -5.23 3.52 17.53
N GLU A 101 -4.45 3.50 16.44
CA GLU A 101 -3.18 4.24 16.37
C GLU A 101 -3.36 5.76 16.58
N THR A 102 -4.50 6.31 16.17
CA THR A 102 -4.80 7.73 16.39
C THR A 102 -5.10 7.97 17.86
N ALA A 103 -5.91 7.12 18.50
CA ALA A 103 -6.19 7.19 19.92
C ALA A 103 -4.92 7.03 20.78
N ASP A 104 -4.02 6.12 20.40
CA ASP A 104 -2.73 5.93 21.07
C ASP A 104 -1.85 7.19 20.94
N ALA A 105 -1.73 7.76 19.75
CA ALA A 105 -0.99 9.01 19.53
C ALA A 105 -1.61 10.21 20.28
N PHE A 106 -2.94 10.26 20.37
CA PHE A 106 -3.65 11.24 21.20
C PHE A 106 -3.34 11.00 22.68
N GLY A 107 -3.38 9.76 23.16
CA GLY A 107 -3.02 9.40 24.52
C GLY A 107 -1.59 9.79 24.87
N GLU A 108 -0.63 9.51 24.00
CA GLU A 108 0.76 9.95 24.18
C GLU A 108 0.87 11.47 24.27
N MET A 109 0.22 12.23 23.37
CA MET A 109 0.27 13.69 23.43
C MET A 109 -0.35 14.30 24.70
N PHE A 110 -1.41 13.67 25.24
CA PHE A 110 -2.12 14.19 26.42
C PHE A 110 -1.56 13.67 27.75
N PHE A 111 -1.05 12.43 27.79
CA PHE A 111 -0.58 11.76 29.01
C PHE A 111 0.94 11.65 29.12
N SER A 112 1.72 11.89 28.05
CA SER A 112 3.14 12.24 28.20
C SER A 112 3.27 13.71 28.58
N ALA A 113 2.82 14.06 29.77
CA ALA A 113 3.42 15.17 30.49
C ALA A 113 4.83 14.71 30.93
N PRO A 114 5.85 15.58 30.88
CA PRO A 114 7.10 15.27 31.55
C PRO A 114 6.81 15.01 33.02
N ASP A 115 7.47 14.00 33.59
CA ASP A 115 7.74 13.89 35.02
C ASP A 115 8.58 15.09 35.48
N ALA A 116 8.02 16.29 35.39
CA ALA A 116 8.59 17.53 35.88
C ALA A 116 7.62 18.12 36.90
N CYS A 117 7.84 17.72 38.16
CA CYS A 117 7.45 18.44 39.37
C CYS A 117 5.95 18.79 39.52
N PHE A 118 5.19 17.85 40.09
CA PHE A 118 4.15 18.22 41.06
C PHE A 118 4.36 17.45 42.38
N GLY A 119 5.63 17.43 42.82
CA GLY A 119 6.04 16.97 44.14
C GLY A 119 6.78 18.12 44.82
N GLY A 120 6.10 18.85 45.70
CA GLY A 120 6.68 19.83 46.61
C GLY A 120 6.70 21.26 46.07
N LEU A 121 5.65 22.03 46.37
CA LEU A 121 5.68 23.47 46.67
C LEU A 121 4.25 23.93 47.03
N PHE A 122 3.75 23.41 48.15
CA PHE A 122 2.77 24.11 48.99
C PHE A 122 3.16 23.77 50.42
N GLU A 123 4.11 24.52 50.96
CA GLU A 123 4.10 24.77 52.40
C GLU A 123 2.81 25.56 52.67
N CYS A 124 1.86 24.91 53.33
CA CYS A 124 0.76 25.59 54.00
C CYS A 124 1.30 26.09 55.35
N GLU A 125 1.37 27.40 55.53
CA GLU A 125 1.08 28.01 56.83
C GLU A 125 -0.41 27.86 57.17
#